data_AF-A0A957DV61-F1
#
_entry.id   AF-A0A957DV61-F1
#
_cell.length_a   1.000
_cell.length_b   1.000
_cell.length_c   1.000
_cell.angle_alpha   90.00
_cell.angle_beta   90.00
_cell.angle_gamma   90.00
#
_symmetry.space_group_name_H-M   'P 1'
#
loop_
_entity.id
_entity.type
_entity.pdbx_description
1 polymer ?
#
loop_
_entity_poly.entity_id
_entity_poly.type
_entity_poly.pdbx_seq_one_letter_code
_entity_poly.pdbx_strand_id
1 'polypeptide(L)'
;MTNPDWNGQVKIGRGRSDTGAHHRAIEIARQLLAIGRWSDHPNTLIVIHDAYDLHRQLQLSGQGVYDADHNVTVYPAVYELEAGRDYEIVPMSDSFRQLHDL
;
A
#
# COMPACT_ATOMS: atom_id res chain seq x y z
N MET A 1 11.81 11.97 -4.28
CA MET A 1 11.58 10.53 -4.16
C MET A 1 10.97 10.06 -5.46
N THR A 2 11.38 8.91 -5.97
CA THR A 2 10.71 8.29 -7.13
C THR A 2 9.32 7.85 -6.70
N ASN A 3 8.30 8.02 -7.52
CA ASN A 3 6.95 7.54 -7.18
C ASN A 3 6.91 6.01 -7.27
N PRO A 4 6.23 5.28 -6.36
CA PRO A 4 6.02 3.85 -6.53
C PRO A 4 5.34 3.51 -7.87
N ASP A 5 5.76 2.41 -8.50
CA ASP A 5 4.95 1.78 -9.56
C ASP A 5 3.77 1.08 -8.88
N TRP A 6 2.67 1.79 -8.69
CA TRP A 6 1.50 1.29 -7.96
C TRP A 6 0.96 -0.05 -8.49
N ASN A 7 1.04 -0.29 -9.80
CA ASN A 7 0.55 -1.52 -10.43
C ASN A 7 1.56 -2.68 -10.26
N GLY A 8 2.85 -2.37 -10.36
CA GLY A 8 3.93 -3.32 -10.17
C GLY A 8 4.16 -3.68 -8.70
N GLN A 9 4.07 -2.70 -7.81
CA GLN A 9 4.58 -2.82 -6.44
C GLN A 9 3.52 -3.14 -5.39
N VAL A 10 2.24 -2.85 -5.65
CA VAL A 10 1.15 -3.18 -4.72
C VAL A 10 0.51 -4.50 -5.12
N LYS A 11 0.40 -5.43 -4.17
CA LYS A 11 -0.23 -6.75 -4.32
C LYS A 11 -1.31 -6.96 -3.27
N ILE A 12 -2.23 -7.89 -3.54
CA ILE A 12 -3.27 -8.31 -2.60
C ILE A 12 -3.02 -9.76 -2.15
N GLY A 13 -3.11 -10.03 -0.84
CA GLY A 13 -2.68 -11.29 -0.22
C GLY A 13 -3.53 -12.53 -0.56
N ARG A 14 -4.80 -12.35 -0.96
CA ARG A 14 -5.64 -13.43 -1.50
C ARG A 14 -6.38 -12.99 -2.76
N GLY A 15 -6.17 -13.73 -3.85
CA GLY A 15 -7.09 -13.77 -5.00
C GLY A 15 -7.05 -12.55 -5.91
N ARG A 16 -6.19 -12.60 -6.93
CA ARG A 16 -6.07 -11.63 -8.02
C ARG A 16 -7.31 -11.65 -8.92
N SER A 17 -8.40 -10.97 -8.56
CA SER A 17 -9.48 -10.65 -9.55
C SER A 17 -10.39 -9.46 -9.23
N ASP A 18 -10.30 -8.81 -8.07
CA ASP A 18 -11.14 -7.64 -7.77
C ASP A 18 -10.39 -6.33 -8.02
N THR A 19 -10.71 -5.66 -9.12
CA THR A 19 -10.17 -4.33 -9.46
C THR A 19 -10.51 -3.27 -8.41
N GLY A 20 -11.63 -3.41 -7.70
CA GLY A 20 -11.98 -2.56 -6.57
C GLY A 20 -11.07 -2.80 -5.36
N ALA A 21 -10.69 -4.04 -5.09
CA ALA A 21 -9.73 -4.37 -4.03
C ALA A 21 -8.33 -3.82 -4.34
N HIS A 22 -7.91 -3.84 -5.61
CA HIS A 22 -6.59 -3.31 -5.98
C HIS A 22 -6.48 -1.79 -5.81
N HIS A 23 -7.49 -1.02 -6.24
CA HIS A 23 -7.49 0.43 -6.00
C HIS A 23 -7.44 0.77 -4.51
N ARG A 24 -8.19 0.03 -3.67
CA ARG A 24 -8.14 0.19 -2.21
C ARG A 24 -6.78 -0.18 -1.63
N ALA A 25 -6.12 -1.21 -2.16
CA ALA A 25 -4.76 -1.57 -1.75
C ALA A 25 -3.76 -0.46 -2.08
N ILE A 26 -3.91 0.22 -3.23
CA ILE A 26 -3.09 1.38 -3.58
C ILE A 26 -3.31 2.53 -2.59
N GLU A 27 -4.57 2.82 -2.22
CA GLU A 27 -4.87 3.84 -1.21
C GLU A 27 -4.26 3.51 0.17
N ILE A 28 -4.29 2.23 0.58
CA ILE A 28 -3.63 1.79 1.82
C ILE A 28 -2.11 1.94 1.71
N ALA A 29 -1.52 1.53 0.58
CA ALA A 29 -0.09 1.65 0.33
C ALA A 29 0.38 3.12 0.32
N ARG A 30 -0.39 4.03 -0.26
CA ARG A 30 -0.14 5.48 -0.21
C ARG A 30 -0.11 6.01 1.22
N GLN A 31 -1.07 5.58 2.04
CA GLN A 31 -1.09 5.97 3.46
C GLN A 31 0.14 5.45 4.20
N LEU A 32 0.50 4.18 4.00
CA LEU A 32 1.71 3.58 4.59
C LEU A 32 2.99 4.27 4.14
N LEU A 33 3.07 4.72 2.88
CA LEU A 33 4.17 5.53 2.38
C LEU A 33 4.21 6.91 3.05
N ALA A 34 3.07 7.60 3.11
CA ALA A 34 2.95 8.93 3.70
C ALA A 34 3.37 8.98 5.18
N ILE A 35 3.09 7.91 5.94
CA ILE A 35 3.51 7.80 7.34
C ILE A 35 4.89 7.13 7.52
N GLY A 36 5.62 6.88 6.43
CA GLY A 36 6.98 6.33 6.46
C GLY A 36 7.09 4.84 6.78
N ARG A 37 5.98 4.10 6.83
CA ARG A 37 5.96 2.65 7.06
C ARG A 37 6.34 1.82 5.83
N TRP A 38 6.37 2.43 4.65
CA TRP A 38 6.88 1.84 3.42
C TRP A 38 7.91 2.77 2.72
N SER A 39 8.94 3.19 3.45
CA SER A 39 9.95 4.13 2.96
C SER A 39 10.96 3.52 1.98
N ASP A 40 11.10 2.20 1.96
CA ASP A 40 12.02 1.46 1.07
C ASP A 40 11.38 0.99 -0.25
N HIS A 41 10.23 1.57 -0.61
CA HIS A 41 9.43 1.21 -1.78
C HIS A 41 10.19 1.11 -3.12
N PRO A 42 11.34 1.80 -3.37
CA PRO A 42 12.09 1.56 -4.61
C PRO A 42 12.63 0.13 -4.75
N ASN A 43 12.74 -0.61 -3.64
CA ASN A 43 13.36 -1.94 -3.59
C ASN A 43 12.41 -3.04 -3.13
N THR A 44 11.17 -2.71 -2.81
CA THR A 44 10.24 -3.63 -2.16
C THR A 44 8.87 -3.60 -2.82
N LEU A 45 8.14 -4.70 -2.65
CA LEU A 45 6.71 -4.78 -2.93
C LEU A 45 5.97 -4.71 -1.61
N ILE A 46 4.73 -4.21 -1.65
CA ILE A 46 3.82 -4.28 -0.52
C ILE A 46 2.63 -5.18 -0.86
N VAL A 47 2.34 -6.13 0.02
CA VAL A 47 1.20 -7.03 -0.07
C VAL A 47 0.18 -6.61 0.97
N ILE A 48 -1.03 -6.26 0.56
CA ILE A 48 -2.15 -5.91 1.44
C ILE A 48 -3.09 -7.11 1.54
N HIS A 49 -3.30 -7.66 2.73
CA HIS A 49 -3.99 -8.94 2.88
C HIS A 49 -5.51 -8.82 2.68
N ASP A 50 -6.15 -7.81 3.27
CA ASP A 50 -7.60 -7.56 3.14
C ASP A 50 -7.90 -6.09 2.79
N ALA A 51 -7.64 -5.72 1.55
CA ALA A 51 -7.74 -4.32 1.12
C ALA A 51 -9.15 -3.72 1.25
N TYR A 52 -10.21 -4.54 1.18
CA TYR A 52 -11.59 -4.05 1.30
C TYR A 52 -11.89 -3.65 2.74
N ASP A 53 -11.73 -4.59 3.67
CA ASP A 53 -12.09 -4.37 5.06
C ASP A 53 -11.17 -3.33 5.71
N LEU A 54 -9.88 -3.36 5.39
CA LEU A 54 -8.93 -2.36 5.88
C LEU A 54 -9.30 -0.95 5.39
N HIS A 55 -9.57 -0.78 4.08
CA HIS A 55 -9.96 0.53 3.57
C HIS A 55 -11.26 1.05 4.21
N ARG A 56 -12.24 0.15 4.44
CA ARG A 56 -13.48 0.50 5.14
C ARG A 56 -13.22 0.91 6.60
N GLN A 57 -12.38 0.17 7.32
CA GLN A 57 -11.99 0.50 8.70
C GLN A 57 -11.30 1.86 8.80
N LEU A 58 -10.38 2.15 7.88
CA LEU A 58 -9.69 3.44 7.82
C LEU A 58 -10.67 4.60 7.67
N GLN A 59 -11.64 4.51 6.75
CA GLN A 59 -12.68 5.53 6.57
C GLN A 59 -13.56 5.73 7.81
N LEU A 60 -13.74 4.70 8.64
CA LEU A 60 -14.53 4.77 9.87
C LEU A 60 -13.74 5.25 11.08
N SER A 61 -12.40 5.28 11.00
CA SER A 61 -11.53 5.60 12.14
C SER A 61 -11.52 7.07 12.58
N GLY A 62 -12.23 7.94 11.86
CA GLY A 62 -12.38 9.34 12.19
C GLY A 62 -11.89 10.26 11.07
N GLN A 63 -11.58 11.51 11.43
CA GLN A 63 -11.16 12.52 10.48
C GLN A 63 -9.71 12.28 10.03
N GLY A 64 -9.52 12.02 8.74
CA GLY A 64 -8.19 11.94 8.14
C GLY A 64 -7.59 13.32 7.85
N VAL A 65 -6.26 13.35 7.71
CA VAL A 65 -5.49 14.53 7.32
C VAL A 65 -5.02 14.33 5.89
N TYR A 66 -5.21 15.34 5.02
CA TYR A 66 -4.75 15.26 3.65
C TYR A 66 -3.25 15.52 3.56
N ASP A 67 -2.52 14.55 3.00
CA ASP A 67 -1.10 14.62 2.68
C ASP A 67 -0.95 14.96 1.20
N ALA A 68 -0.39 16.14 0.92
CA ALA A 68 -0.26 16.67 -0.43
C ALA A 68 0.87 16.00 -1.22
N ASP A 69 1.93 15.55 -0.55
CA ASP A 69 3.11 14.96 -1.19
C ASP A 69 2.81 13.58 -1.79
N HIS A 70 1.93 12.82 -1.13
CA HIS A 70 1.50 11.49 -1.55
C HIS A 70 0.07 11.47 -2.11
N ASN A 71 -0.60 12.64 -2.19
CA ASN A 71 -1.96 12.82 -2.69
C ASN A 71 -2.95 11.82 -2.06
N VAL A 72 -2.97 11.76 -0.73
CA VAL A 72 -3.76 10.78 0.02
C VAL A 72 -4.29 11.38 1.32
N THR A 73 -5.48 10.96 1.74
CA THR A 73 -5.96 11.25 3.09
C THR A 73 -5.46 10.17 4.04
N VAL A 74 -4.60 10.56 4.98
CA VAL A 74 -4.05 9.69 6.02
C VAL A 74 -5.02 9.65 7.19
N TYR A 75 -5.50 8.45 7.52
CA TYR A 75 -6.38 8.26 8.67
C TYR A 75 -5.59 7.86 9.93
N PRO A 76 -6.01 8.28 11.14
CA PRO A 76 -5.34 7.90 12.38
C PRO A 76 -5.24 6.38 12.58
N ALA A 77 -6.23 5.58 12.13
CA ALA A 77 -6.16 4.12 12.23
C ALA A 77 -5.08 3.47 11.36
N VAL A 78 -4.45 4.16 10.40
CA VAL A 78 -3.30 3.60 9.67
C VAL A 78 -2.18 3.24 10.64
N TYR A 79 -2.03 4.00 11.74
CA TYR A 79 -1.05 3.66 12.79
C TYR A 79 -1.39 2.35 13.51
N GLU A 80 -2.64 1.92 13.49
CA GLU A 80 -3.09 0.64 14.04
C GLU A 80 -2.88 -0.53 13.08
N LEU A 81 -2.61 -0.31 11.78
CA LEU A 81 -2.34 -1.40 10.85
C LEU A 81 -1.05 -2.15 11.26
N GLU A 82 -1.16 -3.46 11.38
CA GLU A 82 -0.10 -4.34 11.87
C GLU A 82 0.67 -4.99 10.73
N ALA A 83 1.99 -4.75 10.67
CA ALA A 83 2.88 -5.46 9.75
C ALA A 83 2.86 -6.98 10.03
N GLY A 84 2.82 -7.79 8.97
CA GLY A 84 2.69 -9.24 9.02
C GLY A 84 1.26 -9.76 9.15
N ARG A 85 0.30 -8.91 9.59
CA ARG A 85 -1.12 -9.27 9.68
C ARG A 85 -1.96 -8.58 8.61
N ASP A 86 -1.86 -7.27 8.51
CA ASP A 86 -2.67 -6.47 7.59
C ASP A 86 -1.93 -6.22 6.27
N TYR A 87 -0.61 -6.09 6.35
CA TYR A 87 0.26 -5.93 5.21
C TYR A 87 1.64 -6.56 5.42
N GLU A 88 2.31 -6.88 4.32
CA GLU A 88 3.69 -7.35 4.31
C GLU A 88 4.52 -6.55 3.31
N ILE A 89 5.76 -6.26 3.67
CA ILE A 89 6.74 -5.66 2.76
C ILE A 89 7.74 -6.75 2.40
N VAL A 90 7.88 -7.03 1.10
CA VAL A 90 8.74 -8.09 0.60
C VAL A 90 9.81 -7.52 -0.32
N PRO A 91 11.06 -8.03 -0.26
CA PRO A 91 12.10 -7.60 -1.18
C PRO A 91 11.72 -7.93 -2.61
N MET A 92 11.95 -7.00 -3.54
CA MET A 92 11.89 -7.34 -4.95
C MET A 92 13.02 -8.30 -5.30
N SER A 93 12.69 -9.38 -6.00
CA SER A 93 13.71 -10.20 -6.66
C SER A 93 14.33 -9.44 -7.83
N ASP A 94 15.58 -9.76 -8.16
CA ASP A 94 16.25 -9.17 -9.33
C ASP A 94 15.55 -9.51 -10.65
N SER A 95 14.85 -10.65 -10.71
CA SER A 95 13.99 -11.03 -11.84
C SER A 95 12.77 -10.13 -11.99
N PHE A 96 12.21 -9.64 -10.87
CA PHE A 96 11.12 -8.67 -10.89
C PHE A 96 11.60 -7.29 -11.36
N ARG A 97 12.80 -6.86 -10.92
CA ARG A 97 13.42 -5.60 -11.37
C ARG A 97 13.66 -5.59 -12.88
N GLN A 98 14.25 -6.66 -13.44
CA GLN A 98 14.54 -6.75 -14.88
C GLN A 98 13.29 -6.73 -15.79
N LEU A 99 12.14 -7.19 -15.30
CA LEU A 99 10.88 -7.15 -16.05
C LEU A 99 10.23 -5.76 -16.11
N HIS A 100 10.63 -4.86 -15.20
CA HIS A 100 10.04 -3.53 -15.04
C HIS A 100 10.99 -2.37 -15.42
N ASP A 101 12.27 -2.66 -15.72
CA ASP A 101 13.26 -1.72 -16.26
C ASP A 101 13.31 -1.70 -17.82
N LEU A 102 12.33 -2.31 -18.50
CA LEU A 102 12.20 -2.36 -19.98
C LEU A 102 11.12 -1.42 -20.52
#